data_AF-A0A359CR14-F1
#
_entry.id   AF-A0A359CR14-F1
#
_cell.length_a   1.000
_cell.length_b   1.000
_cell.length_c   1.000
_cell.angle_alpha   90.00
_cell.angle_beta   90.00
_cell.angle_gamma   90.00
#
_symmetry.space_group_name_H-M   'P 1'
#
loop_
_entity.id
_entity.type
_entity.pdbx_description
1 polymer ?
#
loop_
_entity_poly.entity_id
_entity_poly.type
_entity_poly.pdbx_seq_one_letter_code
_entity_poly.pdbx_strand_id
1 'polypeptide(L)'
;MKEIYHSVKLVEENCIGCSRCMTKCPMEAIRLKNSKAVIYEEKCIDCGECIKVCQHNAHKADLDDIEAIKDFKVKVVIPSVTIYTQFGSYINPSLINEAVKSLGFDEVYDITYACDIVSEIIKKEIENTPKPVIGSFCPAVVRLIEVNYPTLIEHVIKVLTPIEVAASLIREKYAKLNYKPEDVGIFYITPCVSWITKVKNTALNRKSQINGAIPMSDIYPSLLKYVNKNKSSYTEKSTNMSYTGVLWAVSGGQCRSMEMDEFISVDGTKNVIKVLNDIENGKFSDVKYVEPYACDGGCVGGVLLVENPYNAKRIA
;
A
#
# COMPACT_ATOMS: atom_id res chain seq x y z
N MET A 1 -3.77 25.22 -6.37
CA MET A 1 -3.62 23.77 -6.12
C MET A 1 -2.71 23.61 -4.92
N LYS A 2 -3.08 22.79 -3.93
CA LYS A 2 -2.15 22.47 -2.83
C LYS A 2 -0.99 21.67 -3.40
N GLU A 3 0.25 22.04 -3.08
CA GLU A 3 1.42 21.23 -3.43
C GLU A 3 1.27 19.85 -2.78
N ILE A 4 1.26 18.82 -3.62
CA ILE A 4 1.20 17.42 -3.18
C ILE A 4 2.61 16.88 -3.23
N TYR A 5 3.04 16.28 -2.13
CA TYR A 5 4.31 15.56 -2.11
C TYR A 5 4.23 14.36 -3.07
N HIS A 6 5.21 14.22 -3.96
CA HIS A 6 5.35 13.07 -4.85
C HIS A 6 6.54 12.21 -4.47
N SER A 7 6.29 10.93 -4.20
CA SER A 7 7.35 9.98 -3.87
C SER A 7 8.03 9.37 -5.09
N VAL A 8 7.47 9.43 -6.30
CA VAL A 8 8.19 9.00 -7.51
C VAL A 8 9.12 10.12 -7.97
N LYS A 9 10.43 9.87 -7.95
CA LYS A 9 11.47 10.82 -8.38
C LYS A 9 12.28 10.28 -9.55
N LEU A 10 12.94 11.19 -10.26
CA LEU A 10 13.90 10.88 -11.33
C LEU A 10 15.32 11.19 -10.86
N VAL A 11 16.23 10.24 -11.06
CA VAL A 11 17.68 10.40 -10.98
C VAL A 11 18.16 10.66 -12.42
N GLU A 12 18.36 11.94 -12.75
CA GLU A 12 18.60 12.37 -14.13
C GLU A 12 19.85 11.76 -14.75
N GLU A 13 20.88 11.52 -13.94
CA GLU A 13 22.17 10.96 -14.36
C GLU A 13 22.00 9.55 -14.94
N ASN A 14 21.06 8.79 -14.38
CA ASN A 14 20.76 7.42 -14.78
C ASN A 14 19.82 7.36 -16.00
N CYS A 15 19.12 8.45 -16.33
CA CYS A 15 18.14 8.45 -17.41
C CYS A 15 18.81 8.55 -18.77
N ILE A 16 18.67 7.53 -19.62
CA ILE A 16 19.22 7.54 -20.99
C ILE A 16 18.20 7.96 -22.07
N GLY A 17 17.00 8.40 -21.67
CA GLY A 17 15.96 8.84 -22.62
C GLY A 17 15.28 7.74 -23.44
N CYS A 18 15.33 6.47 -23.02
CA CYS A 18 14.83 5.32 -23.80
C CYS A 18 13.29 5.20 -23.90
N SER A 19 12.54 6.22 -23.49
CA SER A 19 11.07 6.37 -23.57
C SER A 19 10.18 5.28 -22.94
N ARG A 20 10.72 4.18 -22.42
CA ARG A 20 9.93 3.07 -21.85
C ARG A 20 8.97 3.50 -20.75
N CYS A 21 9.43 4.33 -19.83
CA CYS A 21 8.60 4.87 -18.74
C CYS A 21 7.44 5.72 -19.27
N MET A 22 7.67 6.49 -20.34
CA MET A 22 6.63 7.27 -21.02
C MET A 22 5.54 6.35 -21.61
N THR A 23 5.94 5.29 -22.35
CA THR A 23 5.00 4.37 -22.98
C THR A 23 4.20 3.53 -21.98
N LYS A 24 4.76 3.29 -20.78
CA LYS A 24 4.15 2.43 -19.75
C LYS A 24 3.33 3.21 -18.71
N CYS A 25 3.51 4.51 -18.60
CA CYS A 25 2.76 5.33 -17.65
C CYS A 25 1.25 5.30 -17.98
N PRO A 26 0.38 4.79 -17.09
CA PRO A 26 -1.05 4.68 -17.37
C PRO A 26 -1.75 6.03 -17.45
N MET A 27 -1.16 7.06 -16.83
CA MET A 27 -1.68 8.43 -16.81
C MET A 27 -1.11 9.32 -17.90
N GLU A 28 -0.22 8.78 -18.73
CA GLU A 28 0.59 9.56 -19.67
C GLU A 28 1.25 10.77 -19.00
N ALA A 29 1.68 10.61 -17.74
CA ALA A 29 2.26 11.67 -16.92
C ALA A 29 3.74 11.92 -17.21
N ILE A 30 4.34 11.24 -18.19
CA ILE A 30 5.77 11.38 -18.50
C ILE A 30 5.94 11.90 -19.93
N ARG A 31 6.87 12.83 -20.14
CA ARG A 31 7.36 13.21 -21.49
C ARG A 31 8.88 13.16 -21.53
N LEU A 32 9.44 13.22 -22.74
CA LEU A 32 10.87 13.44 -22.92
C LEU A 32 11.13 14.92 -23.20
N LYS A 33 12.04 15.53 -22.43
CA LYS A 33 12.60 16.87 -22.69
C LYS A 33 14.12 16.75 -22.61
N ASN A 34 14.84 17.30 -23.59
CA ASN A 34 16.31 17.23 -23.64
C ASN A 34 16.86 15.80 -23.44
N SER A 35 16.22 14.81 -24.05
CA SER A 35 16.56 13.38 -23.92
C SER A 35 16.47 12.80 -22.50
N LYS A 36 15.77 13.47 -21.58
CA LYS A 36 15.49 13.02 -20.22
C LYS A 36 13.98 12.90 -19.99
N ALA A 37 13.59 11.95 -19.15
CA ALA A 37 12.20 11.86 -18.71
C ALA A 37 11.84 13.07 -17.84
N VAL A 38 10.61 13.54 -17.94
CA VAL A 38 10.05 14.58 -17.06
C VAL A 38 8.67 14.11 -16.63
N ILE A 39 8.44 14.08 -15.31
CA ILE A 39 7.16 13.68 -14.70
C ILE A 39 6.31 14.94 -14.52
N TYR A 40 5.10 14.92 -15.05
CA TYR A 40 4.06 15.92 -14.86
C TYR A 40 3.30 15.54 -13.59
N GLU A 41 3.69 16.18 -12.49
CA GLU A 41 3.23 15.87 -11.13
C GLU A 41 1.70 15.94 -11.00
N GLU A 42 1.05 16.87 -11.70
CA GLU A 42 -0.40 17.05 -11.70
C GLU A 42 -1.17 15.84 -12.26
N LYS A 43 -0.52 15.01 -13.08
CA LYS A 43 -1.08 13.77 -13.64
C LYS A 43 -0.58 12.51 -12.93
N CYS A 44 0.52 12.60 -12.18
CA CYS A 44 1.12 11.44 -11.54
C CYS A 44 0.24 10.95 -10.39
N ILE A 45 -0.05 9.65 -10.39
CA ILE A 45 -0.78 8.96 -9.30
C ILE A 45 0.17 8.18 -8.38
N ASP A 46 1.48 8.36 -8.54
CA ASP A 46 2.56 7.67 -7.81
C ASP A 46 2.45 6.12 -7.80
N CYS A 47 1.90 5.52 -8.87
CA CYS A 47 1.75 4.06 -8.95
C CYS A 47 3.08 3.30 -9.10
N GLY A 48 4.16 4.01 -9.47
CA GLY A 48 5.50 3.44 -9.59
C GLY A 48 5.74 2.56 -10.82
N GLU A 49 4.83 2.50 -11.80
CA GLU A 49 5.04 1.72 -13.04
C GLU A 49 6.31 2.14 -13.79
N CYS A 50 6.68 3.43 -13.73
CA CYS A 50 7.92 3.93 -14.30
C CYS A 50 9.18 3.41 -13.58
N ILE A 51 9.11 3.13 -12.27
CA ILE A 51 10.18 2.48 -11.49
C ILE A 51 10.32 1.03 -11.95
N LYS A 52 9.18 0.31 -12.02
CA LYS A 52 9.12 -1.11 -12.42
C LYS A 52 9.74 -1.39 -13.79
N VAL A 53 9.51 -0.51 -14.77
CA VAL A 53 9.94 -0.72 -16.17
C VAL A 53 11.31 -0.11 -16.50
N CYS A 54 11.91 0.64 -15.58
CA CYS A 54 13.20 1.29 -15.80
C CYS A 54 14.35 0.31 -15.61
N GLN A 55 15.11 0.03 -16.66
CA GLN A 55 16.30 -0.83 -16.59
C GLN A 55 17.58 -0.12 -16.14
N HIS A 56 17.51 1.19 -15.89
CA HIS A 56 18.67 2.02 -15.55
C HIS A 56 18.58 2.60 -14.13
N ASN A 57 17.57 2.22 -13.34
CA ASN A 57 17.33 2.79 -12.00
C ASN A 57 17.25 4.32 -12.02
N ALA A 58 16.69 4.88 -13.09
CA ALA A 58 16.48 6.31 -13.27
C ALA A 58 15.23 6.80 -12.55
N HIS A 59 14.23 5.95 -12.36
CA HIS A 59 13.10 6.26 -11.48
C HIS A 59 13.30 5.58 -10.14
N LYS A 60 13.11 6.32 -9.05
CA LYS A 60 13.21 5.83 -7.67
C LYS A 60 12.05 6.33 -6.83
N ALA A 61 11.74 5.61 -5.77
CA ALA A 61 10.88 6.11 -4.72
C ALA A 61 11.69 7.05 -3.80
N ASP A 62 11.04 8.05 -3.21
CA ASP A 62 11.60 9.02 -2.27
C ASP A 62 11.48 8.46 -0.86
N LEU A 63 12.53 7.77 -0.44
CA LEU A 63 12.55 6.86 0.68
C LEU A 63 12.81 7.58 2.00
N ASP A 64 12.23 7.06 3.09
CA ASP A 64 12.76 7.34 4.42
C ASP A 64 13.90 6.37 4.72
N ASP A 65 14.98 6.89 5.29
CA ASP A 65 16.03 6.03 5.85
C ASP A 65 15.47 5.29 7.07
N ILE A 66 15.69 3.98 7.15
CA ILE A 66 15.31 3.17 8.31
C ILE A 66 15.98 3.69 9.59
N GLU A 67 17.11 4.40 9.46
CA GLU A 67 17.79 5.04 10.59
C GLU A 67 16.92 6.08 11.31
N ALA A 68 15.91 6.66 10.65
CA ALA A 68 14.96 7.59 11.25
C ALA A 68 14.14 6.98 12.40
N ILE A 69 14.10 5.65 12.53
CA ILE A 69 13.45 5.00 13.68
C ILE A 69 14.17 5.32 14.99
N LYS A 70 15.47 5.66 14.96
CA LYS A 70 16.30 5.85 16.16
C LYS A 70 15.93 7.09 16.95
N ASP A 71 15.20 8.03 16.35
CA ASP A 71 14.77 9.27 16.99
C ASP A 71 13.61 9.07 17.98
N PHE A 72 13.00 7.88 18.01
CA PHE A 72 11.85 7.57 18.84
C PHE A 72 12.21 6.67 20.02
N LYS A 73 11.58 6.91 21.18
CA LYS A 73 11.76 6.09 22.39
C LYS A 73 11.14 4.70 22.23
N VAL A 74 10.00 4.65 21.56
CA VAL A 74 9.28 3.41 21.23
C VAL A 74 9.13 3.35 19.72
N LYS A 75 9.54 2.24 19.12
CA LYS A 75 9.50 2.01 17.67
C LYS A 75 8.54 0.89 17.35
N VAL A 76 7.41 1.23 16.76
CA VAL A 76 6.39 0.28 16.32
C VAL A 76 6.38 0.22 14.81
N VAL A 77 6.35 -1.00 14.26
CA VAL A 77 6.22 -1.22 12.82
C VAL A 77 4.93 -1.95 12.50
N ILE A 78 4.25 -1.48 11.46
CA ILE A 78 3.07 -2.10 10.87
C ILE A 78 3.54 -2.72 9.54
N PRO A 79 3.74 -4.04 9.45
CA PRO A 79 4.01 -4.68 8.18
C PRO A 79 2.75 -4.71 7.32
N SER A 80 2.88 -4.46 6.01
CA SER A 80 1.85 -4.86 5.05
C SER A 80 1.58 -6.36 5.12
N VAL A 81 0.32 -6.77 4.99
CA VAL A 81 -0.08 -8.18 4.87
C VAL A 81 0.66 -8.93 3.76
N THR A 82 1.09 -8.20 2.71
CA THR A 82 1.87 -8.77 1.60
C THR A 82 3.25 -9.29 2.03
N ILE A 83 3.75 -8.92 3.21
CA ILE A 83 5.07 -9.38 3.68
C ILE A 83 5.14 -10.90 3.78
N TYR A 84 4.03 -11.54 4.17
CA TYR A 84 3.97 -12.98 4.40
C TYR A 84 4.05 -13.78 3.11
N THR A 85 3.68 -13.16 1.98
CA THR A 85 3.71 -13.78 0.65
C THR A 85 5.01 -13.55 -0.10
N GLN A 86 5.98 -12.84 0.50
CA GLN A 86 7.32 -12.65 -0.07
C GLN A 86 8.30 -13.78 0.28
N PHE A 87 7.85 -14.73 1.10
CA PHE A 87 8.61 -15.90 1.53
C PHE A 87 7.88 -17.16 1.09
N GLY A 88 8.56 -18.32 1.13
CA GLY A 88 7.94 -19.59 0.75
C GLY A 88 6.74 -19.94 1.63
N SER A 89 5.76 -20.68 1.08
CA SER A 89 4.50 -21.05 1.76
C SER A 89 4.65 -21.88 3.04
N TYR A 90 5.83 -22.42 3.31
CA TYR A 90 6.16 -23.17 4.51
C TYR A 90 6.80 -22.30 5.61
N ILE A 91 7.00 -21.01 5.36
CA ILE A 91 7.57 -20.09 6.35
C ILE A 91 6.43 -19.55 7.22
N ASN A 92 6.53 -19.82 8.52
CA ASN A 92 5.54 -19.34 9.49
C ASN A 92 5.62 -17.79 9.61
N PRO A 93 4.48 -17.06 9.55
CA PRO A 93 4.43 -15.60 9.68
C PRO A 93 5.11 -15.04 10.94
N SER A 94 5.08 -15.77 12.06
CA SER A 94 5.73 -15.35 13.30
C SER A 94 7.25 -15.27 13.17
N LEU A 95 7.88 -16.14 12.38
CA LEU A 95 9.31 -16.06 12.08
C LEU A 95 9.64 -14.80 11.25
N ILE A 96 8.74 -14.42 10.33
CA ILE A 96 8.88 -13.18 9.55
C ILE A 96 8.74 -11.96 10.46
N ASN A 97 7.79 -11.98 11.40
CA ASN A 97 7.62 -10.92 12.40
C ASN A 97 8.85 -10.81 13.32
N GLU A 98 9.47 -11.92 13.73
CA GLU A 98 10.75 -11.92 14.47
C GLU A 98 11.88 -11.29 13.65
N ALA A 99 11.96 -11.61 12.35
CA ALA A 99 12.92 -11.01 11.44
C ALA A 99 12.72 -9.49 11.33
N VAL A 100 11.48 -9.03 11.19
CA VAL A 100 11.14 -7.60 11.17
C VAL A 100 11.52 -6.92 12.48
N LYS A 101 11.20 -7.54 13.63
CA LYS A 101 11.57 -7.02 14.94
C LYS A 101 13.09 -6.87 15.10
N SER A 102 13.86 -7.80 14.53
CA SER A 102 15.33 -7.77 14.57
C SER A 102 15.98 -6.56 13.87
N LEU A 103 15.21 -5.81 13.06
CA LEU A 103 15.66 -4.56 12.44
C LEU A 103 15.76 -3.38 13.43
N GLY A 104 15.36 -3.56 14.69
CA GLY A 104 15.47 -2.55 15.74
C GLY A 104 14.15 -1.98 16.26
N PHE A 105 13.02 -2.58 15.87
CA PHE A 105 11.68 -2.24 16.36
C PHE A 105 11.39 -2.91 17.70
N ASP A 106 10.68 -2.20 18.58
CA ASP A 106 10.26 -2.73 19.88
C ASP A 106 8.99 -3.59 19.76
N GLU A 107 8.14 -3.28 18.77
CA GLU A 107 6.89 -3.97 18.48
C GLU A 107 6.61 -4.09 16.98
N VAL A 108 6.12 -5.27 16.57
CA VAL A 108 5.54 -5.52 15.25
C VAL A 108 4.04 -5.66 15.44
N TYR A 109 3.26 -4.71 14.91
CA TYR A 109 1.82 -4.68 15.06
C TYR A 109 1.16 -5.52 13.96
N ASP A 110 0.29 -6.45 14.35
CA ASP A 110 -0.47 -7.26 13.39
C ASP A 110 -1.60 -6.45 12.76
N ILE A 111 -1.40 -6.04 11.50
CA ILE A 111 -2.39 -5.23 10.76
C ILE A 111 -3.67 -6.02 10.44
N THR A 112 -3.65 -7.35 10.47
CA THR A 112 -4.80 -8.17 10.02
C THR A 112 -6.06 -7.89 10.85
N TYR A 113 -5.90 -7.56 12.14
CA TYR A 113 -7.00 -7.13 13.00
C TYR A 113 -7.61 -5.80 12.56
N ALA A 114 -6.78 -4.85 12.12
CA ALA A 114 -7.26 -3.58 11.59
C ALA A 114 -7.96 -3.76 10.22
N CYS A 115 -7.54 -4.74 9.42
CA CYS A 115 -8.25 -5.12 8.19
C CYS A 115 -9.68 -5.60 8.51
N ASP A 116 -9.85 -6.48 9.49
CA ASP A 116 -11.19 -6.96 9.89
C ASP A 116 -12.09 -5.84 10.42
N ILE A 117 -11.54 -4.95 11.26
CA ILE A 117 -12.29 -3.77 11.75
C ILE A 117 -12.77 -2.94 10.57
N VAL A 118 -11.88 -2.65 9.61
CA VAL A 118 -12.23 -1.83 8.45
C VAL A 118 -13.24 -2.54 7.55
N SER A 119 -13.13 -3.86 7.35
CA SER A 119 -14.14 -4.65 6.64
C SER A 119 -15.53 -4.45 7.25
N GLU A 120 -15.66 -4.53 8.57
CA GLU A 120 -16.94 -4.33 9.27
C GLU A 120 -17.45 -2.89 9.21
N ILE A 121 -16.55 -1.91 9.18
CA ILE A 121 -16.92 -0.50 8.98
C ILE A 121 -17.41 -0.28 7.55
N ILE A 122 -16.71 -0.81 6.54
CA ILE A 122 -17.09 -0.70 5.12
C ILE A 122 -18.49 -1.27 4.90
N LYS A 123 -18.77 -2.47 5.42
CA LYS A 123 -20.11 -3.10 5.33
C LYS A 123 -21.24 -2.17 5.76
N LYS A 124 -21.01 -1.39 6.83
CA LYS A 124 -22.00 -0.44 7.36
C LYS A 124 -22.08 0.83 6.52
N GLU A 125 -20.94 1.33 6.08
CA GLU A 125 -20.85 2.61 5.38
C GLU A 125 -21.27 2.55 3.90
N ILE A 126 -21.28 1.35 3.30
CA ILE A 126 -21.79 1.11 1.94
C ILE A 126 -23.23 1.61 1.78
N GLU A 127 -24.08 1.48 2.79
CA GLU A 127 -25.48 1.91 2.70
C GLU A 127 -25.65 3.44 2.72
N ASN A 128 -24.64 4.17 3.19
CA ASN A 128 -24.64 5.63 3.24
C ASN A 128 -23.89 6.28 2.06
N THR A 129 -23.34 5.48 1.16
CA THR A 129 -22.49 5.95 0.05
C THR A 129 -23.19 5.73 -1.30
N PRO A 130 -23.15 6.70 -2.24
CA PRO A 130 -23.63 6.51 -3.60
C PRO A 130 -23.09 5.25 -4.27
N LYS A 131 -24.00 4.45 -4.84
CA LYS A 131 -23.69 3.16 -5.47
C LYS A 131 -23.40 3.33 -6.98
N PRO A 132 -22.47 2.55 -7.57
CA PRO A 132 -21.62 1.57 -6.89
C PRO A 132 -20.57 2.25 -6.00
N VAL A 133 -20.36 1.72 -4.80
CA VAL A 133 -19.40 2.25 -3.84
C VAL A 133 -18.00 1.84 -4.25
N ILE A 134 -17.05 2.77 -4.30
CA ILE A 134 -15.67 2.51 -4.70
C ILE A 134 -14.77 2.47 -3.46
N GLY A 135 -14.05 1.35 -3.29
CA GLY A 135 -13.08 1.18 -2.21
C GLY A 135 -11.95 2.22 -2.24
N SER A 136 -11.54 2.70 -1.07
CA SER A 136 -10.55 3.77 -0.91
C SER A 136 -9.17 3.29 -0.44
N PHE A 137 -8.96 1.97 -0.36
CA PHE A 137 -7.71 1.40 0.18
C PHE A 137 -6.48 1.72 -0.67
N CYS A 138 -6.58 1.67 -2.00
CA CYS A 138 -5.44 1.90 -2.90
C CYS A 138 -5.22 3.41 -3.14
N PRO A 139 -4.15 4.03 -2.60
CA PRO A 139 -3.97 5.48 -2.71
C PRO A 139 -3.80 5.96 -4.16
N ALA A 140 -3.17 5.14 -5.01
CA ALA A 140 -3.03 5.42 -6.44
C ALA A 140 -4.39 5.51 -7.16
N VAL A 141 -5.35 4.66 -6.79
CA VAL A 141 -6.69 4.68 -7.39
C VAL A 141 -7.49 5.88 -6.88
N VAL A 142 -7.42 6.17 -5.57
CA VAL A 142 -8.03 7.39 -5.02
C VAL A 142 -7.50 8.62 -5.76
N ARG A 143 -6.18 8.70 -5.97
CA ARG A 143 -5.56 9.80 -6.72
C ARG A 143 -5.97 9.85 -8.18
N LEU A 144 -6.09 8.70 -8.84
CA LEU A 144 -6.65 8.60 -10.20
C LEU A 144 -8.06 9.21 -10.25
N ILE A 145 -8.91 8.88 -9.28
CA ILE A 145 -10.28 9.41 -9.21
C ILE A 145 -10.28 10.93 -9.00
N GLU A 146 -9.48 11.43 -8.06
CA GLU A 146 -9.35 12.87 -7.80
C GLU A 146 -8.93 13.68 -9.03
N VAL A 147 -8.04 13.13 -9.86
CA VAL A 147 -7.46 13.84 -11.00
C VAL A 147 -8.31 13.69 -12.27
N ASN A 148 -8.89 12.50 -12.50
CA ASN A 148 -9.54 12.17 -13.78
C ASN A 148 -11.04 11.92 -13.70
N TYR A 149 -11.57 11.60 -12.53
CA TYR A 149 -12.97 11.22 -12.32
C TYR A 149 -13.62 12.02 -11.18
N PRO A 150 -13.62 13.36 -11.21
CA PRO A 150 -14.12 14.17 -10.11
C PRO A 150 -15.60 13.93 -9.79
N THR A 151 -16.40 13.48 -10.77
CA THR A 151 -17.79 13.05 -10.63
C THR A 151 -17.95 11.82 -9.73
N LEU A 152 -16.94 10.95 -9.65
CA LEU A 152 -16.94 9.72 -8.86
C LEU A 152 -16.39 9.92 -7.44
N ILE A 153 -15.97 11.12 -7.05
CA ILE A 153 -15.44 11.38 -5.70
C ILE A 153 -16.45 10.98 -4.62
N GLU A 154 -17.73 11.25 -4.82
CA GLU A 154 -18.78 10.89 -3.85
C GLU A 154 -19.07 9.39 -3.82
N HIS A 155 -18.67 8.62 -4.84
CA HIS A 155 -18.74 7.17 -4.82
C HIS A 155 -17.59 6.54 -4.01
N VAL A 156 -16.49 7.28 -3.76
CA VAL A 156 -15.35 6.77 -2.98
C VAL A 156 -15.73 6.73 -1.50
N ILE A 157 -15.62 5.54 -0.91
CA ILE A 157 -15.97 5.31 0.49
C ILE A 157 -15.05 6.09 1.44
N LYS A 158 -15.66 6.86 2.35
CA LYS A 158 -14.96 7.79 3.25
C LYS A 158 -14.57 7.15 4.59
N VAL A 159 -13.92 5.99 4.54
CA VAL A 159 -13.42 5.26 5.71
C VAL A 159 -11.89 5.39 5.85
N LEU A 160 -11.39 5.29 7.08
CA LEU A 160 -9.95 5.14 7.30
C LEU A 160 -9.49 3.78 6.78
N THR A 161 -8.27 3.74 6.23
CA THR A 161 -7.64 2.48 5.81
C THR A 161 -7.18 1.65 7.01
N PRO A 162 -6.91 0.34 6.85
CA PRO A 162 -6.37 -0.50 7.92
C PRO A 162 -5.08 0.04 8.54
N ILE A 163 -4.24 0.72 7.75
CA ILE A 163 -2.98 1.30 8.24
C ILE A 163 -3.25 2.51 9.14
N GLU A 164 -4.22 3.35 8.79
CA GLU A 164 -4.63 4.50 9.60
C GLU A 164 -5.37 4.06 10.88
N VAL A 165 -6.19 3.01 10.79
CA VAL A 165 -6.85 2.39 11.95
C VAL A 165 -5.81 1.75 12.89
N ALA A 166 -4.87 0.97 12.35
CA ALA A 166 -3.78 0.38 13.13
C ALA A 166 -2.95 1.46 13.83
N ALA A 167 -2.58 2.53 13.12
CA ALA A 167 -1.87 3.66 13.72
C ALA A 167 -2.68 4.28 14.88
N SER A 168 -3.99 4.47 14.72
CA SER A 168 -4.86 5.00 15.78
C SER A 168 -4.89 4.10 17.01
N LEU A 169 -4.99 2.79 16.83
CA LEU A 169 -4.98 1.80 17.91
C LEU A 169 -3.64 1.77 18.65
N ILE A 170 -2.52 1.89 17.91
CA ILE A 170 -1.18 1.98 18.51
C ILE A 170 -1.05 3.27 19.34
N ARG A 171 -1.49 4.42 18.80
CA ARG A 171 -1.47 5.69 19.54
C ARG A 171 -2.27 5.59 20.84
N GLU A 172 -3.47 5.02 20.79
CA GLU A 172 -4.31 4.82 21.96
C GLU A 172 -3.65 3.90 23.00
N LYS A 173 -3.08 2.77 22.56
CA LYS A 173 -2.36 1.83 23.41
C LYS A 173 -1.23 2.52 24.18
N TYR A 174 -0.38 3.28 23.49
CA TYR A 174 0.78 3.91 24.12
C TYR A 174 0.44 5.16 24.93
N ALA A 175 -0.63 5.87 24.58
CA ALA A 175 -1.19 6.93 25.42
C ALA A 175 -1.65 6.38 26.78
N LYS A 176 -2.31 5.21 26.80
CA LYS A 176 -2.69 4.50 28.06
C LYS A 176 -1.47 4.06 28.89
N LEU A 177 -0.31 3.93 28.26
CA LEU A 177 0.98 3.64 28.91
C LEU A 177 1.77 4.90 29.27
N ASN A 178 1.15 6.09 29.21
CA ASN A 178 1.74 7.40 29.52
C ASN A 178 2.89 7.85 28.59
N TYR A 179 2.98 7.32 27.37
CA TYR A 179 3.88 7.87 26.35
C TYR A 179 3.25 9.06 25.64
N LYS A 180 4.06 10.06 25.30
CA LYS A 180 3.61 11.16 24.45
C LYS A 180 3.59 10.74 22.98
N PRO A 181 2.75 11.33 22.10
CA PRO A 181 2.73 11.00 20.68
C PRO A 181 4.10 11.08 20.00
N GLU A 182 4.92 12.07 20.36
CA GLU A 182 6.28 12.27 19.87
C GLU A 182 7.29 11.22 20.34
N ASP A 183 7.00 10.50 21.43
CA ASP A 183 7.87 9.44 21.94
C ASP A 183 7.76 8.14 21.12
N VAL A 184 6.65 7.98 20.38
CA VAL A 184 6.29 6.74 19.69
C VAL A 184 6.43 6.93 18.19
N GLY A 185 7.37 6.23 17.58
CA GLY A 185 7.54 6.17 16.13
C GLY A 185 6.71 5.04 15.55
N ILE A 186 5.83 5.35 14.61
CA ILE A 186 5.02 4.36 13.87
C ILE A 186 5.47 4.33 12.42
N PHE A 187 5.93 3.17 11.96
CA PHE A 187 6.44 2.99 10.60
C PHE A 187 5.66 1.93 9.85
N TYR A 188 5.39 2.14 8.57
CA TYR A 188 4.68 1.16 7.73
C TYR A 188 5.65 0.50 6.74
N ILE A 189 5.76 -0.84 6.75
CA ILE A 189 6.50 -1.55 5.70
C ILE A 189 5.56 -1.69 4.50
N THR A 190 5.86 -0.95 3.45
CA THR A 190 4.97 -0.75 2.31
C THR A 190 5.38 -1.57 1.08
N PRO A 191 4.40 -2.17 0.36
CA PRO A 191 4.62 -2.75 -0.97
C PRO A 191 4.56 -1.68 -2.09
N CYS A 192 4.19 -0.44 -1.76
CA CYS A 192 3.72 0.55 -2.71
C CYS A 192 4.31 1.94 -2.47
N VAL A 193 4.62 2.61 -3.57
CA VAL A 193 5.18 3.98 -3.58
C VAL A 193 4.12 5.01 -3.24
N SER A 194 2.88 4.85 -3.69
CA SER A 194 1.79 5.78 -3.37
C SER A 194 1.47 5.83 -1.87
N TRP A 195 1.79 4.78 -1.11
CA TRP A 195 1.71 4.80 0.35
C TRP A 195 2.78 5.68 0.98
N ILE A 196 3.98 5.74 0.41
CA ILE A 196 5.03 6.69 0.82
C ILE A 196 4.52 8.12 0.60
N THR A 197 3.93 8.39 -0.57
CA THR A 197 3.24 9.68 -0.83
C THR A 197 2.18 9.96 0.22
N LYS A 198 1.25 9.02 0.48
CA LYS A 198 0.14 9.23 1.42
C LYS A 198 0.63 9.49 2.85
N VAL A 199 1.67 8.79 3.32
CA VAL A 199 2.24 8.98 4.67
C VAL A 199 2.92 10.34 4.80
N LYS A 200 3.68 10.77 3.78
CA LYS A 200 4.44 12.03 3.79
C LYS A 200 3.60 13.26 3.42
N ASN A 201 2.45 13.08 2.79
CA ASN A 201 1.64 14.19 2.33
C ASN A 201 0.95 14.92 3.50
N THR A 202 1.48 16.10 3.83
CA THR A 202 0.95 16.99 4.89
C THR A 202 -0.14 17.94 4.39
N ALA A 203 -0.43 17.99 3.08
CA ALA A 203 -1.33 18.96 2.47
C ALA A 203 -2.80 18.83 2.91
N LEU A 204 -3.19 17.69 3.50
CA LEU A 204 -4.57 17.40 3.91
C LEU A 204 -4.98 18.01 5.28
N ASN A 205 -4.15 18.83 5.94
CA ASN A 205 -4.41 19.40 7.29
C ASN A 205 -4.73 18.35 8.38
N ARG A 206 -4.67 17.05 8.07
CA ARG A 206 -4.66 15.95 9.01
C ARG A 206 -3.21 15.47 9.10
N LYS A 207 -2.58 15.67 10.25
CA LYS A 207 -1.26 15.07 10.50
C LYS A 207 -1.42 13.55 10.41
N SER A 208 -0.66 12.93 9.50
CA SER A 208 -0.53 11.48 9.47
C SER A 208 -0.12 11.00 10.86
N GLN A 209 -0.76 9.95 11.35
CA GLN A 209 -0.36 9.30 12.60
C GLN A 209 0.84 8.36 12.43
N ILE A 210 1.31 8.20 11.19
CA ILE A 210 2.43 7.36 10.78
C ILE A 210 3.62 8.27 10.50
N ASN A 211 4.77 7.95 11.08
CA ASN A 211 5.99 8.75 11.01
C ASN A 211 6.85 8.48 9.78
N GLY A 212 6.73 7.29 9.17
CA GLY A 212 7.50 6.96 7.97
C GLY A 212 7.00 5.70 7.26
N ALA A 213 7.46 5.51 6.02
CA ALA A 213 7.16 4.34 5.22
C ALA A 213 8.46 3.69 4.71
N ILE A 214 8.59 2.39 4.94
CA ILE A 214 9.79 1.61 4.65
C ILE A 214 9.49 0.67 3.47
N PRO A 215 10.22 0.76 2.35
CA PRO A 215 10.05 -0.16 1.23
C PRO A 215 10.37 -1.59 1.64
N MET A 216 9.51 -2.53 1.24
CA MET A 216 9.76 -3.94 1.49
C MET A 216 11.03 -4.45 0.79
N SER A 217 11.31 -3.98 -0.42
CA SER A 217 12.51 -4.30 -1.22
C SER A 217 13.82 -4.05 -0.46
N ASP A 218 13.87 -3.01 0.36
CA ASP A 218 15.10 -2.54 0.98
C ASP A 218 15.46 -3.39 2.19
N ILE A 219 14.45 -3.82 2.93
CA ILE A 219 14.63 -4.67 4.11
C ILE A 219 14.63 -6.15 3.77
N TYR A 220 14.09 -6.55 2.62
CA TYR A 220 13.94 -7.96 2.23
C TYR A 220 15.23 -8.78 2.33
N PRO A 221 16.42 -8.31 1.87
CA PRO A 221 17.65 -9.09 2.00
C PRO A 221 18.01 -9.41 3.46
N SER A 222 17.82 -8.44 4.36
CA SER A 222 18.05 -8.61 5.80
C SER A 222 17.06 -9.58 6.42
N LEU A 223 15.78 -9.49 6.06
CA LEU A 223 14.74 -10.41 6.51
C LEU A 223 15.01 -11.84 6.02
N LEU A 224 15.32 -12.01 4.74
CA LEU A 224 15.60 -13.31 4.14
C LEU A 224 16.82 -13.97 4.79
N LYS A 225 17.88 -13.20 5.09
CA LYS A 225 19.05 -13.69 5.81
C LYS A 225 18.68 -14.17 7.21
N TYR A 226 17.86 -13.42 7.94
CA TYR A 226 17.38 -13.82 9.28
C TYR A 226 16.53 -15.09 9.20
N VAL A 227 15.54 -15.13 8.31
CA VAL A 227 14.64 -16.29 8.14
C VAL A 227 15.44 -17.53 7.77
N ASN A 228 16.35 -17.46 6.80
CA ASN A 228 17.16 -18.60 6.38
C ASN A 228 18.07 -19.15 7.48
N LYS A 229 18.60 -18.27 8.34
CA LYS A 229 19.44 -18.67 9.47
C LYS A 229 18.64 -19.40 10.55
N ASN A 230 17.38 -19.01 10.78
CA ASN A 230 16.60 -19.46 11.93
C ASN A 230 15.51 -20.49 11.60
N LYS A 231 15.15 -20.68 10.32
CA LYS A 231 14.04 -21.57 9.91
C LYS A 231 14.19 -23.02 10.36
N SER A 232 15.41 -23.56 10.38
CA SER A 232 15.65 -24.97 10.72
C SER A 232 15.49 -25.27 12.22
N SER A 233 15.69 -24.26 13.08
CA SER A 233 15.55 -24.36 14.53
C SER A 233 14.26 -23.71 15.04
N TYR A 234 13.39 -23.27 14.14
CA TYR A 234 12.17 -22.56 14.51
C TYR A 234 11.15 -23.54 15.09
N THR A 235 10.81 -23.36 16.35
CA THR A 235 9.64 -24.02 16.94
C THR A 235 8.40 -23.22 16.58
N GLU A 236 7.43 -23.90 15.97
CA GLU A 236 6.19 -23.26 15.54
C GLU A 236 5.47 -22.60 16.74
N LYS A 237 5.15 -21.32 16.56
CA LYS A 237 4.36 -20.55 17.52
C LYS A 237 2.99 -20.29 16.91
N SER A 238 1.95 -20.34 17.74
CA SER A 238 0.62 -19.90 17.32
C SER A 238 0.66 -18.44 16.89
N THR A 239 0.04 -18.15 15.75
CA THR A 239 -0.14 -16.78 15.26
C THR A 239 -1.55 -16.36 15.61
N ASN A 240 -1.74 -15.12 16.08
CA ASN A 240 -3.07 -14.54 16.29
C ASN A 240 -3.57 -13.78 15.04
N MET A 241 -2.98 -14.06 13.89
CA MET A 241 -3.34 -13.38 12.64
C MET A 241 -4.74 -13.79 12.19
N SER A 242 -5.48 -12.81 11.71
CA SER A 242 -6.78 -13.04 11.12
C SER A 242 -6.65 -13.59 9.70
N TYR A 243 -7.32 -14.71 9.44
CA TYR A 243 -7.42 -15.29 8.11
C TYR A 243 -8.05 -14.30 7.12
N THR A 244 -9.17 -13.67 7.47
CA THR A 244 -9.86 -12.69 6.61
C THR A 244 -9.03 -11.43 6.41
N GLY A 245 -8.29 -11.00 7.44
CA GLY A 245 -7.40 -9.85 7.34
C GLY A 245 -6.22 -10.07 6.39
N VAL A 246 -5.68 -11.29 6.28
CA VAL A 246 -4.62 -11.63 5.33
C VAL A 246 -5.09 -11.51 3.88
N LEU A 247 -6.35 -11.83 3.60
CA LEU A 247 -6.90 -11.82 2.23
C LEU A 247 -6.77 -10.46 1.54
N TRP A 248 -6.73 -9.35 2.30
CA TRP A 248 -6.52 -7.98 1.80
C TRP A 248 -5.24 -7.79 0.97
N ALA A 249 -4.30 -8.74 1.02
CA ALA A 249 -3.09 -8.71 0.21
C ALA A 249 -3.36 -8.80 -1.30
N VAL A 250 -4.45 -9.45 -1.69
CA VAL A 250 -4.74 -9.81 -3.09
C VAL A 250 -6.06 -9.22 -3.57
N SER A 251 -6.17 -9.03 -4.89
CA SER A 251 -7.42 -8.64 -5.55
C SER A 251 -8.56 -9.60 -5.21
N GLY A 252 -9.73 -9.07 -4.87
CA GLY A 252 -10.90 -9.79 -4.37
C GLY A 252 -10.81 -10.13 -2.88
N GLY A 253 -9.75 -9.68 -2.21
CA GLY A 253 -9.48 -9.96 -0.80
C GLY A 253 -10.43 -9.25 0.14
N GLN A 254 -10.69 -7.96 -0.10
CA GLN A 254 -11.60 -7.17 0.73
C GLN A 254 -13.02 -7.71 0.60
N CYS A 255 -13.49 -7.98 -0.63
CA CYS A 255 -14.84 -8.50 -0.84
C CYS A 255 -15.05 -9.87 -0.19
N ARG A 256 -14.06 -10.77 -0.25
CA ARG A 256 -14.11 -12.06 0.46
C ARG A 256 -14.08 -11.89 1.98
N SER A 257 -13.24 -11.00 2.50
CA SER A 257 -13.24 -10.66 3.94
C SER A 257 -14.58 -10.09 4.40
N MET A 258 -15.30 -9.42 3.50
CA MET A 258 -16.63 -8.89 3.77
C MET A 258 -17.77 -9.86 3.43
N GLU A 259 -17.50 -11.06 2.93
CA GLU A 259 -18.54 -12.01 2.46
C GLU A 259 -19.56 -11.34 1.53
N MET A 260 -19.08 -10.48 0.63
CA MET A 260 -19.92 -9.69 -0.27
C MET A 260 -20.05 -10.39 -1.62
N ASP A 261 -21.28 -10.50 -2.13
CA ASP A 261 -21.58 -11.16 -3.40
C ASP A 261 -21.72 -10.18 -4.59
N GLU A 262 -22.30 -9.00 -4.34
CA GLU A 262 -22.61 -8.00 -5.38
C GLU A 262 -21.44 -7.02 -5.58
N PHE A 263 -20.29 -7.52 -6.04
CA PHE A 263 -19.08 -6.71 -6.19
C PHE A 263 -18.38 -6.85 -7.54
N ILE A 264 -17.56 -5.85 -7.87
CA ILE A 264 -16.52 -5.94 -8.89
C ILE A 264 -15.16 -5.83 -8.20
N SER A 265 -14.32 -6.86 -8.33
CA SER A 265 -12.90 -6.73 -8.01
C SER A 265 -12.12 -6.50 -9.29
N VAL A 266 -11.34 -5.42 -9.32
CA VAL A 266 -10.57 -5.02 -10.49
C VAL A 266 -9.15 -4.63 -10.08
N ASP A 267 -8.18 -5.13 -10.84
CA ASP A 267 -6.78 -4.83 -10.62
C ASP A 267 -6.08 -4.45 -11.93
N GLY A 268 -4.98 -3.70 -11.81
CA GLY A 268 -4.28 -3.08 -12.92
C GLY A 268 -4.93 -1.77 -13.38
N THR A 269 -4.15 -0.68 -13.43
CA THR A 269 -4.68 0.68 -13.69
C THR A 269 -5.53 0.78 -14.96
N LYS A 270 -5.17 0.06 -16.02
CA LYS A 270 -5.95 0.06 -17.28
C LYS A 270 -7.36 -0.52 -17.11
N ASN A 271 -7.49 -1.60 -16.33
CA ASN A 271 -8.78 -2.21 -16.05
C ASN A 271 -9.60 -1.34 -15.09
N VAL A 272 -8.94 -0.74 -14.09
CA VAL A 272 -9.57 0.23 -13.19
C VAL A 272 -10.16 1.39 -13.98
N ILE A 273 -9.39 2.02 -14.88
CA ILE A 273 -9.87 3.10 -15.77
C ILE A 273 -11.10 2.67 -16.56
N LYS A 274 -11.11 1.45 -17.11
CA LYS A 274 -12.27 0.92 -17.84
C LYS A 274 -13.51 0.81 -16.95
N VAL A 275 -13.36 0.28 -15.73
CA VAL A 275 -14.46 0.17 -14.76
C VAL A 275 -14.97 1.56 -14.35
N LEU A 276 -14.07 2.51 -14.06
CA LEU A 276 -14.47 3.89 -13.71
C LEU A 276 -15.24 4.57 -14.84
N ASN A 277 -14.79 4.43 -16.10
CA ASN A 277 -15.53 4.93 -17.27
C ASN A 277 -16.93 4.29 -17.38
N ASP A 278 -17.05 2.99 -17.12
CA ASP A 278 -18.32 2.29 -17.16
C ASP A 278 -19.27 2.78 -16.04
N ILE A 279 -18.77 3.08 -14.84
CA ILE A 279 -19.53 3.69 -13.74
C ILE A 279 -20.02 5.10 -14.11
N GLU A 280 -19.16 5.97 -14.65
CA GLU A 280 -19.58 7.31 -15.10
C GLU A 280 -20.66 7.26 -16.19
N ASN A 281 -20.64 6.22 -17.03
CA ASN A 281 -21.66 6.00 -18.06
C ASN A 281 -22.95 5.35 -17.51
N GLY A 282 -23.09 5.22 -16.18
CA GLY A 282 -24.29 4.71 -15.52
C GLY A 282 -24.44 3.18 -15.59
N LYS A 283 -23.37 2.43 -15.86
CA LYS A 283 -23.39 0.95 -15.76
C LYS A 283 -23.24 0.50 -14.30
N PHE A 284 -23.45 -0.80 -14.07
CA PHE A 284 -23.25 -1.47 -12.78
C PHE A 284 -24.21 -1.01 -11.67
N SER A 285 -25.47 -0.74 -12.01
CA SER A 285 -26.51 -0.36 -11.04
C SER A 285 -26.82 -1.45 -10.01
N ASP A 286 -26.47 -2.70 -10.31
CA ASP A 286 -26.59 -3.90 -9.46
C ASP A 286 -25.34 -4.18 -8.62
N VAL A 287 -24.27 -3.41 -8.78
CA VAL A 287 -23.02 -3.59 -8.02
C VAL A 287 -23.06 -2.72 -6.77
N LYS A 288 -22.86 -3.33 -5.59
CA LYS A 288 -22.77 -2.61 -4.32
C LYS A 288 -21.39 -2.01 -4.11
N TYR A 289 -20.34 -2.79 -4.40
CA TYR A 289 -18.97 -2.39 -4.09
C TYR A 289 -17.99 -2.72 -5.22
N VAL A 290 -17.07 -1.81 -5.46
CA VAL A 290 -15.95 -1.97 -6.37
C VAL A 290 -14.67 -1.98 -5.54
N GLU A 291 -13.88 -3.04 -5.66
CA GLU A 291 -12.57 -3.20 -5.04
C GLU A 291 -11.47 -2.94 -6.10
N PRO A 292 -10.96 -1.70 -6.21
CA PRO A 292 -9.95 -1.38 -7.22
C PRO A 292 -8.51 -1.38 -6.67
N TYR A 293 -7.60 -2.00 -7.43
CA TYR A 293 -6.15 -1.90 -7.21
C TYR A 293 -5.43 -1.41 -8.45
N ALA A 294 -4.46 -0.51 -8.27
CA ALA A 294 -3.64 -0.03 -9.39
C ALA A 294 -2.69 -1.12 -9.93
N CYS A 295 -2.22 -2.04 -9.09
CA CYS A 295 -1.27 -3.09 -9.45
C CYS A 295 -1.97 -4.41 -9.77
N ASP A 296 -1.42 -5.17 -10.72
CA ASP A 296 -1.97 -6.47 -11.12
C ASP A 296 -1.97 -7.47 -9.95
N GLY A 297 -3.08 -8.17 -9.74
CA GLY A 297 -3.25 -9.14 -8.65
C GLY A 297 -3.46 -8.53 -7.26
N GLY A 298 -3.55 -7.20 -7.14
CA GLY A 298 -3.73 -6.48 -5.86
C GLY A 298 -2.41 -5.96 -5.29
N CYS A 299 -2.32 -5.82 -3.97
CA CYS A 299 -1.11 -5.30 -3.32
C CYS A 299 0.12 -6.21 -3.49
N VAL A 300 -0.06 -7.53 -3.70
CA VAL A 300 1.02 -8.45 -4.08
C VAL A 300 1.70 -8.12 -5.41
N GLY A 301 1.08 -7.29 -6.26
CA GLY A 301 1.66 -6.73 -7.48
C GLY A 301 2.47 -5.45 -7.28
N GLY A 302 2.61 -4.99 -6.03
CA GLY A 302 3.29 -3.74 -5.67
C GLY A 302 4.74 -3.68 -6.17
N VAL A 303 5.15 -2.49 -6.60
CA VAL A 303 6.48 -2.26 -7.19
C VAL A 303 7.64 -2.40 -6.20
N LEU A 304 7.38 -2.30 -4.90
CA LEU A 304 8.40 -2.44 -3.84
C LEU A 304 8.49 -3.86 -3.29
N LEU A 305 7.87 -4.83 -3.97
CA LEU A 305 7.93 -6.25 -3.62
C LEU A 305 9.00 -6.98 -4.42
N VAL A 306 9.45 -8.13 -3.91
CA VAL A 306 10.56 -8.91 -4.48
C VAL A 306 10.07 -10.21 -5.11
N GLU A 307 9.05 -10.83 -4.53
CA GLU A 307 8.48 -12.07 -5.05
C GLU A 307 7.64 -11.80 -6.31
N ASN A 308 7.59 -12.79 -7.20
CA ASN A 308 6.71 -12.76 -8.36
C ASN A 308 5.24 -12.68 -7.89
N PRO A 309 4.43 -11.73 -8.41
CA PRO A 309 3.07 -11.51 -7.90
C PRO A 309 2.13 -12.71 -8.07
N TYR A 310 2.35 -13.55 -9.09
CA TYR A 310 1.55 -14.76 -9.29
C TYR A 310 1.90 -15.84 -8.26
N ASN A 311 3.18 -15.97 -7.92
CA ASN A 311 3.59 -16.89 -6.86
C ASN A 311 3.18 -16.36 -5.47
N ALA A 312 3.34 -15.06 -5.21
CA ALA A 312 2.87 -14.41 -3.99
C ALA A 312 1.36 -14.61 -3.80
N LYS A 313 0.56 -14.47 -4.87
CA LYS A 313 -0.89 -14.74 -4.83
C LYS A 313 -1.23 -16.20 -4.53
N ARG A 314 -0.42 -17.16 -4.97
CA ARG A 314 -0.59 -18.60 -4.66
C ARG A 314 -0.29 -18.90 -3.19
N ILE A 315 0.57 -18.12 -2.56
CA ILE A 315 0.98 -18.27 -1.15
C ILE A 315 0.00 -17.58 -0.20
N ALA A 316 -0.70 -16.56 -0.69
CA ALA A 316 -1.63 -15.71 0.06
C ALA A 316 -2.88 -16.42 0.56
#